data_AF-A0A351C5S9-F1
#
_entry.id   AF-A0A351C5S9-F1
#
_cell.length_a   1.000
_cell.length_b   1.000
_cell.length_c   1.000
_cell.angle_alpha   90.00
_cell.angle_beta   90.00
_cell.angle_gamma   90.00
#
_symmetry.space_group_name_H-M   'P 1'
#
loop_
_entity.id
_entity.type
_entity.pdbx_description
1 polymer ?
#
loop_
_entity_poly.entity_id
_entity_poly.type
_entity_poly.pdbx_seq_one_letter_code
_entity_poly.pdbx_strand_id
1 'polypeptide(L)'
;MLRHVTTLCAFALLLVGTAAAQTVTTVGEINAIPQSQIDQLNALGDGVSSTDLNSCGSLIYNSLCGESVKITAVVMSDPLNSGLSSINSEGRPSRIHLFVRDVVSDTAGSDGQGIQIVDGGNLGYDGLVIGDVVEITGNVSPFNTTMQISPTAAPVVTGARDPLTDAIFAPVAVSTSDLNADAGADGAIRTNWDNLSKLRGNYVRFEGATALTRTSGSRVDWNWTSDSGATSVAMYDTSTRYRNDRSDYPANFNTRTDDYVAPTPGATINVQGFVTFNGGNSSDPFQLGAPNGIALAL
;
A
#
# COMPACT_ATOMS: atom_id res chain seq x y z
N MET A 1 -13.65 -48.38 58.27
CA MET A 1 -12.84 -47.36 57.56
C MET A 1 -13.01 -47.64 56.07
N LEU A 2 -13.92 -46.93 55.37
CA LEU A 2 -13.65 -45.76 54.50
C LEU A 2 -12.53 -46.07 53.47
N ARG A 3 -12.63 -45.88 52.15
CA ARG A 3 -13.55 -45.13 51.27
C ARG A 3 -13.25 -45.52 49.82
N HIS A 4 -14.28 -45.40 49.00
CA HIS A 4 -14.34 -45.22 47.54
C HIS A 4 -13.03 -45.06 46.75
N VAL A 5 -12.79 -45.99 45.81
CA VAL A 5 -11.93 -45.75 44.64
C VAL A 5 -12.77 -44.97 43.63
N THR A 6 -12.66 -43.64 43.68
CA THR A 6 -13.32 -42.75 42.75
C THR A 6 -12.45 -42.58 41.51
N THR A 7 -13.08 -42.84 40.36
CA THR A 7 -12.75 -42.45 39.00
C THR A 7 -11.88 -41.20 38.88
N LEU A 8 -10.74 -41.31 38.19
CA LEU A 8 -10.10 -40.17 37.52
C LEU A 8 -9.73 -40.61 36.09
N CYS A 9 -10.75 -40.71 35.23
CA CYS A 9 -10.56 -40.54 33.80
C CYS A 9 -10.12 -39.08 33.62
N ALA A 10 -8.82 -38.84 33.60
CA ALA A 10 -8.27 -37.58 33.16
C ALA A 10 -8.62 -37.43 31.68
N PHE A 11 -9.71 -36.69 31.44
CA PHE A 11 -9.96 -35.98 30.21
C PHE A 11 -8.71 -35.11 29.95
N ALA A 12 -7.74 -35.65 29.23
CA ALA A 12 -6.79 -34.86 28.49
C ALA A 12 -7.60 -34.18 27.38
N LEU A 13 -8.31 -33.10 27.74
CA LEU A 13 -8.71 -32.11 26.76
C LEU A 13 -7.40 -31.62 26.15
N LEU A 14 -7.11 -32.19 24.99
CA LEU A 14 -6.39 -31.57 23.89
C LEU A 14 -6.94 -30.14 23.73
N LEU A 15 -6.34 -29.20 24.47
CA LEU A 15 -6.25 -27.80 24.07
C LEU A 15 -5.31 -27.77 22.86
N VAL A 16 -5.75 -28.38 21.76
CA VAL A 16 -5.37 -27.88 20.44
C VAL A 16 -6.07 -26.55 20.41
N GLY A 17 -5.36 -25.48 20.82
CA GLY A 17 -5.79 -24.14 20.51
C GLY A 17 -6.11 -24.16 19.02
N THR A 18 -7.37 -23.95 18.67
CA THR A 18 -7.76 -23.78 17.28
C THR A 18 -6.99 -22.56 16.82
N ALA A 19 -5.86 -22.77 16.17
CA ALA A 19 -5.26 -21.73 15.35
C ALA A 19 -6.39 -21.23 14.46
N ALA A 20 -6.73 -19.94 14.58
CA ALA A 20 -7.75 -19.36 13.73
C ALA A 20 -7.35 -19.69 12.29
N ALA A 21 -8.22 -20.41 11.57
CA ALA A 21 -7.90 -20.83 10.22
C ALA A 21 -7.71 -19.57 9.37
N GLN A 22 -6.49 -19.35 8.89
CA GLN A 22 -6.18 -18.27 7.96
C GLN A 22 -6.68 -18.64 6.56
N THR A 23 -7.30 -17.68 5.89
CA THR A 23 -7.74 -17.87 4.50
C THR A 23 -6.54 -17.74 3.57
N VAL A 24 -6.24 -18.80 2.82
CA VAL A 24 -5.24 -18.71 1.73
C VAL A 24 -5.93 -18.03 0.55
N THR A 25 -5.36 -16.92 0.07
CA THR A 25 -5.97 -16.06 -0.95
C THR A 25 -4.87 -15.34 -1.74
N THR A 26 -5.27 -14.59 -2.75
CA THR A 26 -4.40 -13.73 -3.55
C THR A 26 -4.57 -12.26 -3.18
N VAL A 27 -3.57 -11.44 -3.50
CA VAL A 27 -3.68 -9.99 -3.35
C VAL A 27 -4.78 -9.42 -4.25
N GLY A 28 -4.97 -9.97 -5.46
CA GLY A 28 -6.08 -9.60 -6.32
C GLY A 28 -7.47 -9.80 -5.69
N GLU A 29 -7.68 -10.91 -4.99
CA GLU A 29 -8.93 -11.17 -4.25
C GLU A 29 -9.10 -10.20 -3.07
N ILE A 30 -8.03 -9.91 -2.33
CA ILE A 30 -8.05 -8.89 -1.27
C ILE A 30 -8.40 -7.52 -1.88
N ASN A 31 -7.81 -7.19 -3.03
CA ASN A 31 -7.99 -5.93 -3.74
C ASN A 31 -9.31 -5.79 -4.51
N ALA A 32 -10.07 -6.86 -4.69
CA ALA A 32 -11.32 -6.81 -5.44
C ALA A 32 -12.35 -5.84 -4.80
N ILE A 33 -13.04 -5.07 -5.64
CA ILE A 33 -14.19 -4.24 -5.25
C ILE A 33 -15.38 -4.72 -6.09
N PRO A 34 -16.46 -5.23 -5.47
CA PRO A 34 -17.70 -5.54 -6.16
C PRO A 34 -18.18 -4.43 -7.10
N GLN A 35 -18.56 -4.78 -8.32
CA GLN A 35 -19.00 -3.80 -9.33
C GLN A 35 -20.16 -2.92 -8.83
N SER A 36 -21.10 -3.49 -8.06
CA SER A 36 -22.21 -2.73 -7.48
C SER A 36 -21.75 -1.61 -6.52
N GLN A 37 -20.61 -1.79 -5.84
CA GLN A 37 -20.02 -0.75 -5.00
C GLN A 37 -19.31 0.32 -5.85
N ILE A 38 -18.64 -0.07 -6.93
CA ILE A 38 -18.06 0.87 -7.91
C ILE A 38 -19.16 1.73 -8.53
N ASP A 39 -20.26 1.12 -8.98
CA ASP A 39 -21.42 1.81 -9.55
C ASP A 39 -22.01 2.81 -8.54
N GLN A 40 -22.08 2.43 -7.26
CA GLN A 40 -22.53 3.31 -6.19
C GLN A 40 -21.58 4.49 -5.96
N LEU A 41 -20.26 4.26 -5.93
CA LEU A 41 -19.25 5.32 -5.80
C LEU A 41 -19.32 6.31 -6.97
N ASN A 42 -19.48 5.81 -8.20
CA ASN A 42 -19.65 6.64 -9.39
C ASN A 42 -20.96 7.44 -9.34
N ALA A 43 -22.05 6.86 -8.87
CA ALA A 43 -23.34 7.54 -8.72
C ALA A 43 -23.33 8.63 -7.64
N LEU A 44 -22.58 8.43 -6.55
CA LEU A 44 -22.41 9.42 -5.48
C LEU A 44 -21.60 10.64 -5.96
N GLY A 45 -20.62 10.43 -6.84
CA GLY A 45 -19.75 11.49 -7.34
C GLY A 45 -19.06 12.26 -6.21
N ASP A 46 -19.29 13.57 -6.14
CA ASP A 46 -18.68 14.43 -5.11
C ASP A 46 -19.38 14.29 -3.74
N GLY A 47 -20.48 13.53 -3.67
CA GLY A 47 -21.17 13.17 -2.44
C GLY A 47 -20.51 12.04 -1.65
N VAL A 48 -19.42 11.44 -2.16
CA VAL A 48 -18.65 10.42 -1.42
C VAL A 48 -18.08 11.03 -0.13
N SER A 49 -18.19 10.29 0.96
CA SER A 49 -17.76 10.72 2.29
C SER A 49 -16.77 9.74 2.92
N SER A 50 -16.14 10.14 4.03
CA SER A 50 -15.23 9.25 4.76
C SER A 50 -15.91 7.96 5.26
N THR A 51 -17.21 7.98 5.57
CA THR A 51 -17.94 6.77 5.96
C THR A 51 -18.07 5.76 4.82
N ASP A 52 -18.03 6.23 3.58
CA ASP A 52 -18.07 5.38 2.38
C ASP A 52 -16.72 4.71 2.09
N LEU A 53 -15.63 5.10 2.79
CA LEU A 53 -14.26 4.73 2.42
C LEU A 53 -13.37 4.21 3.57
N ASN A 54 -13.65 4.52 4.85
CA ASN A 54 -12.65 4.40 5.93
C ASN A 54 -12.75 3.16 6.83
N SER A 55 -13.66 2.22 6.57
CA SER A 55 -13.86 1.05 7.44
C SER A 55 -14.16 -0.23 6.67
N CYS A 56 -13.85 -1.39 7.24
CA CYS A 56 -14.35 -2.65 6.68
C CYS A 56 -15.88 -2.62 6.58
N GLY A 57 -16.42 -3.01 5.42
CA GLY A 57 -17.83 -2.86 5.08
C GLY A 57 -18.18 -1.58 4.30
N SER A 58 -17.26 -0.64 4.18
CA SER A 58 -17.37 0.53 3.28
C SER A 58 -17.22 0.13 1.80
N LEU A 59 -17.49 1.04 0.87
CA LEU A 59 -17.67 0.73 -0.56
C LEU A 59 -16.39 0.31 -1.30
N ILE A 60 -15.21 0.52 -0.73
CA ILE A 60 -13.93 0.14 -1.36
C ILE A 60 -13.35 -1.16 -0.80
N TYR A 61 -14.11 -1.89 0.01
CA TYR A 61 -13.67 -3.13 0.65
C TYR A 61 -14.65 -4.27 0.39
N ASN A 62 -14.10 -5.48 0.33
CA ASN A 62 -14.84 -6.73 0.25
C ASN A 62 -14.82 -7.48 1.58
N SER A 63 -15.35 -8.71 1.58
CA SER A 63 -15.47 -9.56 2.78
C SER A 63 -14.15 -10.01 3.40
N LEU A 64 -13.01 -9.84 2.72
CA LEU A 64 -11.69 -10.16 3.29
C LEU A 64 -11.17 -9.05 4.20
N CYS A 65 -11.76 -7.86 4.21
CA CYS A 65 -11.40 -6.81 5.15
C CYS A 65 -11.76 -7.23 6.58
N GLY A 66 -10.77 -7.22 7.48
CA GLY A 66 -10.90 -7.69 8.86
C GLY A 66 -10.53 -9.17 9.04
N GLU A 67 -10.30 -9.90 7.95
CA GLU A 67 -9.95 -11.32 7.99
C GLU A 67 -8.45 -11.55 8.11
N SER A 68 -8.09 -12.69 8.71
CA SER A 68 -6.72 -13.22 8.72
C SER A 68 -6.47 -14.01 7.44
N VAL A 69 -5.46 -13.60 6.69
CA VAL A 69 -5.11 -14.17 5.39
C VAL A 69 -3.68 -14.69 5.35
N LYS A 70 -3.42 -15.61 4.43
CA LYS A 70 -2.08 -16.00 3.99
C LYS A 70 -1.93 -15.78 2.49
N ILE A 71 -0.92 -15.01 2.10
CA ILE A 71 -0.56 -14.75 0.69
C ILE A 71 0.86 -15.21 0.41
N THR A 72 1.20 -15.41 -0.87
CA THR A 72 2.58 -15.61 -1.34
C THR A 72 2.92 -14.47 -2.30
N ALA A 73 3.97 -13.71 -2.01
CA ALA A 73 4.28 -12.51 -2.76
C ALA A 73 5.80 -12.31 -2.89
N VAL A 74 6.20 -11.55 -3.90
CA VAL A 74 7.57 -11.08 -4.05
C VAL A 74 7.71 -9.69 -3.43
N VAL A 75 8.82 -9.46 -2.74
CA VAL A 75 9.17 -8.17 -2.13
C VAL A 75 9.58 -7.17 -3.21
N MET A 76 8.86 -6.05 -3.30
CA MET A 76 9.01 -5.04 -4.37
C MET A 76 9.75 -3.78 -3.92
N SER A 77 9.74 -3.48 -2.62
CA SER A 77 10.43 -2.32 -2.05
C SER A 77 11.42 -2.76 -0.98
N ASP A 78 12.45 -1.96 -0.73
CA ASP A 78 13.38 -2.22 0.35
C ASP A 78 12.70 -1.93 1.72
N PRO A 79 12.71 -2.85 2.70
CA PRO A 79 12.13 -2.61 4.04
C PRO A 79 12.85 -1.52 4.83
N LEU A 80 14.15 -1.30 4.58
CA LEU A 80 14.98 -0.28 5.22
C LEU A 80 14.76 1.12 4.64
N ASN A 81 13.68 1.25 3.89
CA ASN A 81 13.24 2.40 3.15
C ASN A 81 11.87 2.89 3.73
N SER A 82 11.49 2.44 4.94
CA SER A 82 10.23 2.78 5.64
C SER A 82 10.14 4.24 6.17
N GLY A 83 10.30 5.22 5.27
CA GLY A 83 10.32 6.67 5.52
C GLY A 83 9.01 7.25 6.08
N LEU A 84 7.94 6.45 6.16
CA LEU A 84 6.64 6.81 6.75
C LEU A 84 6.59 6.62 8.28
N SER A 85 7.56 5.92 8.86
CA SER A 85 7.58 5.65 10.31
C SER A 85 8.51 6.60 11.07
N SER A 86 8.08 7.03 12.26
CA SER A 86 8.98 7.59 13.28
C SER A 86 9.87 6.50 13.88
N ILE A 87 10.95 6.92 14.53
CA ILE A 87 11.78 6.03 15.36
C ILE A 87 11.11 5.85 16.73
N ASN A 88 11.13 4.62 17.24
CA ASN A 88 10.63 4.23 18.55
C ASN A 88 11.73 4.39 19.63
N SER A 89 11.40 4.13 20.89
CA SER A 89 12.34 4.24 22.02
C SER A 89 13.55 3.30 21.95
N GLU A 90 13.51 2.29 21.09
CA GLU A 90 14.59 1.31 20.89
C GLU A 90 15.53 1.70 19.74
N GLY A 91 15.32 2.88 19.14
CA GLY A 91 16.09 3.30 17.98
C GLY A 91 15.75 2.48 16.74
N ARG A 92 14.51 1.99 16.59
CA ARG A 92 14.03 1.28 15.40
C ARG A 92 12.82 2.00 14.82
N PRO A 93 12.49 1.83 13.54
CA PRO A 93 11.23 2.30 13.00
C PRO A 93 10.08 1.72 13.83
N SER A 94 9.14 2.56 14.25
CA SER A 94 7.91 2.09 14.90
C SER A 94 7.13 1.09 14.03
N ARG A 95 7.29 1.19 12.71
CA ARG A 95 6.70 0.35 11.68
C ARG A 95 7.62 0.19 10.48
N ILE A 96 7.64 -1.00 9.89
CA ILE A 96 8.21 -1.27 8.57
C ILE A 96 7.07 -1.26 7.55
N HIS A 97 7.16 -0.35 6.58
CA HIS A 97 6.27 -0.27 5.43
C HIS A 97 6.95 -0.92 4.23
N LEU A 98 6.34 -1.95 3.68
CA LEU A 98 6.88 -2.77 2.60
C LEU A 98 5.80 -2.94 1.52
N PHE A 99 6.15 -2.80 0.25
CA PHE A 99 5.26 -3.16 -0.85
C PHE A 99 5.65 -4.52 -1.41
N VAL A 100 4.64 -5.33 -1.69
CA VAL A 100 4.79 -6.67 -2.27
C VAL A 100 3.87 -6.81 -3.48
N ARG A 101 4.21 -7.74 -4.38
CA ARG A 101 3.37 -8.13 -5.51
C ARG A 101 3.11 -9.64 -5.46
N ASP A 102 1.87 -10.06 -5.58
CA ASP A 102 1.50 -11.48 -5.57
C ASP A 102 2.21 -12.23 -6.70
N VAL A 103 2.73 -13.43 -6.41
CA VAL A 103 3.40 -14.26 -7.43
C VAL A 103 2.42 -14.77 -8.50
N VAL A 104 1.12 -14.79 -8.22
CA VAL A 104 0.07 -15.08 -9.21
C VAL A 104 0.10 -14.09 -10.38
N SER A 105 0.73 -12.92 -10.23
CA SER A 105 0.94 -11.93 -11.30
C SER A 105 1.58 -12.54 -12.56
N ASP A 106 2.41 -13.57 -12.41
CA ASP A 106 3.04 -14.26 -13.56
C ASP A 106 2.00 -14.86 -14.53
N THR A 107 0.83 -15.22 -14.01
CA THR A 107 -0.23 -15.92 -14.75
C THR A 107 -1.47 -15.07 -14.96
N ALA A 108 -1.82 -14.23 -13.98
CA ALA A 108 -3.02 -13.40 -14.00
C ALA A 108 -2.77 -11.96 -14.51
N GLY A 109 -1.51 -11.56 -14.67
CA GLY A 109 -1.12 -10.17 -14.90
C GLY A 109 -1.02 -9.36 -13.60
N SER A 110 -0.48 -8.15 -13.69
CA SER A 110 -0.17 -7.30 -12.54
C SER A 110 -1.39 -6.65 -11.88
N ASP A 111 -2.54 -6.61 -12.56
CA ASP A 111 -3.72 -5.90 -12.09
C ASP A 111 -4.21 -6.42 -10.74
N GLY A 112 -4.29 -5.51 -9.78
CA GLY A 112 -4.75 -5.76 -8.41
C GLY A 112 -3.79 -6.59 -7.56
N GLN A 113 -2.57 -6.88 -8.03
CA GLN A 113 -1.67 -7.80 -7.32
C GLN A 113 -0.68 -7.11 -6.37
N GLY A 114 -0.68 -5.77 -6.30
CA GLY A 114 0.16 -5.02 -5.38
C GLY A 114 -0.54 -4.71 -4.06
N ILE A 115 0.17 -4.82 -2.93
CA ILE A 115 -0.36 -4.40 -1.62
C ILE A 115 0.76 -3.96 -0.69
N GLN A 116 0.41 -3.09 0.26
CA GLN A 116 1.30 -2.69 1.34
C GLN A 116 1.19 -3.65 2.54
N ILE A 117 2.34 -4.01 3.08
CA ILE A 117 2.53 -4.71 4.35
C ILE A 117 3.04 -3.68 5.37
N VAL A 118 2.46 -3.68 6.57
CA VAL A 118 2.84 -2.76 7.65
C VAL A 118 3.16 -3.54 8.91
N ASP A 119 4.43 -3.87 9.12
CA ASP A 119 4.91 -4.55 10.33
C ASP A 119 5.17 -3.54 11.45
N GLY A 120 4.23 -3.41 12.37
CA GLY A 120 4.41 -2.69 13.64
C GLY A 120 4.84 -3.56 14.81
N GLY A 121 4.99 -4.88 14.60
CA GLY A 121 5.34 -5.85 15.63
C GLY A 121 6.83 -6.16 15.71
N ASN A 122 7.64 -5.63 14.78
CA ASN A 122 9.06 -5.98 14.60
C ASN A 122 9.23 -7.49 14.40
N LEU A 123 8.44 -8.08 13.50
CA LEU A 123 8.39 -9.51 13.22
C LEU A 123 9.53 -9.98 12.31
N GLY A 124 10.51 -9.13 12.01
CA GLY A 124 11.69 -9.45 11.19
C GLY A 124 11.54 -9.10 9.72
N TYR A 125 10.55 -8.28 9.33
CA TYR A 125 10.38 -7.83 7.94
C TYR A 125 11.49 -6.87 7.50
N ASP A 126 12.23 -6.26 8.42
CA ASP A 126 13.41 -5.44 8.17
C ASP A 126 14.60 -6.23 7.60
N GLY A 127 14.59 -7.57 7.74
CA GLY A 127 15.61 -8.45 7.19
C GLY A 127 15.37 -8.92 5.74
N LEU A 128 14.24 -8.55 5.13
CA LEU A 128 13.93 -8.91 3.75
C LEU A 128 14.68 -8.03 2.74
N VAL A 129 14.86 -8.53 1.53
CA VAL A 129 15.41 -7.76 0.41
C VAL A 129 14.47 -7.80 -0.80
N ILE A 130 14.56 -6.79 -1.67
CA ILE A 130 13.86 -6.80 -2.97
C ILE A 130 14.26 -8.07 -3.72
N GLY A 131 13.27 -8.84 -4.18
CA GLY A 131 13.53 -10.15 -4.79
C GLY A 131 13.04 -11.33 -3.95
N ASP A 132 12.98 -11.21 -2.63
CA ASP A 132 12.55 -12.31 -1.77
C ASP A 132 11.11 -12.71 -2.09
N VAL A 133 10.87 -14.02 -2.25
CA VAL A 133 9.53 -14.59 -2.35
C VAL A 133 9.14 -15.09 -0.98
N VAL A 134 8.08 -14.53 -0.42
CA VAL A 134 7.69 -14.71 0.97
C VAL A 134 6.25 -15.17 1.09
N GLU A 135 5.99 -16.07 2.05
CA GLU A 135 4.66 -16.28 2.57
C GLU A 135 4.42 -15.31 3.74
N ILE A 136 3.30 -14.59 3.67
CA ILE A 136 2.91 -13.58 4.66
C ILE A 136 1.58 -14.00 5.26
N THR A 137 1.52 -14.07 6.59
CA THR A 137 0.26 -14.26 7.34
C THR A 137 -0.04 -12.98 8.14
N GLY A 138 -1.26 -12.46 8.00
CA GLY A 138 -1.63 -11.20 8.64
C GLY A 138 -3.10 -10.86 8.48
N ASN A 139 -3.51 -9.76 9.12
CA ASN A 139 -4.87 -9.26 9.04
C ASN A 139 -4.98 -8.18 7.97
N VAL A 140 -5.96 -8.32 7.08
CA VAL A 140 -6.31 -7.27 6.12
C VAL A 140 -7.06 -6.17 6.87
N SER A 141 -6.60 -4.93 6.76
CA SER A 141 -7.24 -3.81 7.46
C SER A 141 -7.06 -2.50 6.71
N PRO A 142 -8.00 -1.55 6.89
CA PRO A 142 -7.83 -0.21 6.38
C PRO A 142 -6.91 0.60 7.30
N PHE A 143 -6.07 1.44 6.70
CA PHE A 143 -5.48 2.61 7.33
C PHE A 143 -5.99 3.85 6.58
N ASN A 144 -6.98 4.53 7.16
CA ASN A 144 -7.86 5.44 6.43
C ASN A 144 -8.49 4.72 5.22
N THR A 145 -8.14 5.11 4.00
CA THR A 145 -8.62 4.47 2.76
C THR A 145 -7.58 3.57 2.09
N THR A 146 -6.36 3.47 2.65
CA THR A 146 -5.35 2.54 2.13
C THR A 146 -5.59 1.16 2.74
N MET A 147 -5.73 0.17 1.88
CA MET A 147 -5.79 -1.22 2.32
C MET A 147 -4.38 -1.78 2.50
N GLN A 148 -4.16 -2.46 3.62
CA GLN A 148 -2.86 -3.02 3.98
C GLN A 148 -3.03 -4.36 4.70
N ILE A 149 -1.94 -5.12 4.78
CA ILE A 149 -1.83 -6.30 5.64
C ILE A 149 -0.94 -5.96 6.82
N SER A 150 -1.48 -6.15 8.03
CA SER A 150 -0.70 -6.11 9.27
C SER A 150 -0.27 -7.53 9.62
N PRO A 151 1.01 -7.90 9.49
CA PRO A 151 1.46 -9.27 9.71
C PRO A 151 1.29 -9.69 11.17
N THR A 152 0.99 -10.98 11.38
CA THR A 152 0.82 -11.60 12.70
C THR A 152 1.90 -12.65 13.00
N ALA A 153 2.74 -12.94 12.01
CA ALA A 153 3.88 -13.82 12.11
C ALA A 153 5.06 -13.30 11.28
N ALA A 154 6.26 -13.76 11.60
CA ALA A 154 7.46 -13.53 10.80
C ALA A 154 7.27 -14.02 9.35
N PRO A 155 7.87 -13.34 8.35
CA PRO A 155 7.76 -13.78 6.98
C PRO A 155 8.50 -15.10 6.78
N VAL A 156 7.96 -15.99 5.96
CA VAL A 156 8.64 -17.23 5.56
C VAL A 156 9.19 -17.04 4.16
N VAL A 157 10.51 -16.87 4.03
CA VAL A 157 11.17 -16.82 2.72
C VAL A 157 11.14 -18.22 2.10
N THR A 158 10.52 -18.32 0.93
CA THR A 158 10.33 -19.56 0.17
C THR A 158 11.13 -19.59 -1.13
N GLY A 159 11.66 -18.46 -1.57
CA GLY A 159 12.49 -18.35 -2.77
C GLY A 159 13.00 -16.93 -2.97
N ALA A 160 13.60 -16.69 -4.14
CA ALA A 160 14.09 -15.38 -4.55
C ALA A 160 13.95 -15.22 -6.07
N ARG A 161 13.79 -13.98 -6.51
CA ARG A 161 13.73 -13.53 -7.90
C ARG A 161 14.71 -12.40 -8.11
N ASP A 162 15.22 -12.27 -9.33
CA ASP A 162 16.17 -11.21 -9.71
C ASP A 162 15.42 -9.95 -10.17
N PRO A 163 15.48 -8.83 -9.42
CA PRO A 163 14.78 -7.60 -9.78
C PRO A 163 15.22 -6.95 -11.09
N LEU A 164 16.41 -7.30 -11.58
CA LEU A 164 16.95 -6.74 -12.82
C LEU A 164 16.45 -7.43 -14.08
N THR A 165 15.99 -8.68 -13.96
CA THR A 165 15.68 -9.54 -15.11
C THR A 165 14.25 -10.07 -15.10
N ASP A 166 13.62 -10.18 -13.95
CA ASP A 166 12.25 -10.67 -13.83
C ASP A 166 11.22 -9.55 -14.13
N ALA A 167 10.32 -9.82 -15.07
CA ALA A 167 9.28 -8.88 -15.49
C ALA A 167 8.26 -8.55 -14.37
N ILE A 168 8.17 -9.36 -13.32
CA ILE A 168 7.31 -9.07 -12.17
C ILE A 168 7.67 -7.75 -11.48
N PHE A 169 8.92 -7.27 -11.64
CA PHE A 169 9.37 -5.98 -11.09
C PHE A 169 9.10 -4.78 -12.00
N ALA A 170 8.65 -5.01 -13.24
CA ALA A 170 8.33 -3.92 -14.14
C ALA A 170 7.16 -3.08 -13.59
N PRO A 171 7.25 -1.74 -13.66
CA PRO A 171 6.11 -0.89 -13.33
C PRO A 171 4.98 -1.11 -14.34
N VAL A 172 3.74 -1.04 -13.86
CA VAL A 172 2.56 -1.03 -14.73
C VAL A 172 2.50 0.35 -15.40
N ALA A 173 2.59 0.38 -16.73
CA ALA A 173 2.44 1.62 -17.48
C ALA A 173 0.98 2.09 -17.42
N VAL A 174 0.77 3.31 -16.95
CA VAL A 174 -0.55 3.93 -16.79
C VAL A 174 -0.48 5.41 -17.11
N SER A 175 -1.62 6.05 -17.21
CA SER A 175 -1.80 7.48 -17.28
C SER A 175 -2.35 8.03 -15.96
N THR A 176 -2.31 9.35 -15.79
CA THR A 176 -2.94 10.00 -14.63
C THR A 176 -4.46 9.81 -14.61
N SER A 177 -5.09 9.61 -15.78
CA SER A 177 -6.54 9.36 -15.88
C SER A 177 -6.94 7.94 -15.50
N ASP A 178 -5.99 7.01 -15.47
CA ASP A 178 -6.23 5.67 -14.93
C ASP A 178 -6.38 5.69 -13.41
N LEU A 179 -5.76 6.66 -12.72
CA LEU A 179 -5.80 6.79 -11.26
C LEU A 179 -6.87 7.78 -10.78
N ASN A 180 -7.02 8.91 -11.48
CA ASN A 180 -7.97 9.95 -11.15
C ASN A 180 -8.85 10.29 -12.36
N ALA A 181 -10.04 10.81 -12.12
CA ALA A 181 -10.96 11.34 -13.11
C ALA A 181 -11.12 12.84 -12.89
N ASP A 182 -11.37 13.57 -13.98
CA ASP A 182 -11.76 14.98 -13.92
C ASP A 182 -13.10 15.11 -13.18
N ALA A 183 -13.13 15.94 -12.13
CA ALA A 183 -14.32 16.26 -11.34
C ALA A 183 -14.90 17.64 -11.68
N GLY A 184 -14.38 18.31 -12.71
CA GLY A 184 -14.97 19.51 -13.31
C GLY A 184 -14.21 20.78 -12.96
N ALA A 185 -14.86 21.70 -12.22
CA ALA A 185 -14.36 23.07 -12.08
C ALA A 185 -13.00 23.12 -11.34
N ASP A 186 -12.17 24.09 -11.74
CA ASP A 186 -10.92 24.45 -11.08
C ASP A 186 -9.86 23.33 -10.99
N GLY A 187 -9.89 22.36 -11.91
CA GLY A 187 -8.93 21.26 -11.95
C GLY A 187 -9.17 20.22 -10.84
N ALA A 188 -10.39 20.17 -10.32
CA ALA A 188 -10.79 19.18 -9.33
C ALA A 188 -10.63 17.76 -9.91
N ILE A 189 -10.09 16.86 -9.08
CA ILE A 189 -9.87 15.46 -9.40
C ILE A 189 -10.63 14.58 -8.41
N ARG A 190 -11.12 13.45 -8.89
CA ARG A 190 -11.67 12.38 -8.06
C ARG A 190 -10.92 11.09 -8.35
N THR A 191 -10.82 10.17 -7.40
CA THR A 191 -10.35 8.81 -7.70
C THR A 191 -11.16 8.18 -8.84
N ASN A 192 -10.46 7.54 -9.78
CA ASN A 192 -11.08 6.69 -10.79
C ASN A 192 -11.47 5.35 -10.15
N TRP A 193 -12.72 5.24 -9.71
CA TRP A 193 -13.22 4.08 -8.98
C TRP A 193 -13.19 2.79 -9.81
N ASP A 194 -13.32 2.88 -11.14
CA ASP A 194 -13.33 1.74 -12.06
C ASP A 194 -11.97 1.02 -12.12
N ASN A 195 -10.90 1.71 -11.73
CA ASN A 195 -9.53 1.21 -11.77
C ASN A 195 -8.91 1.03 -10.38
N LEU A 196 -9.56 1.50 -9.31
CA LEU A 196 -9.00 1.46 -7.96
C LEU A 196 -8.58 0.04 -7.54
N SER A 197 -9.42 -0.97 -7.78
CA SER A 197 -9.13 -2.37 -7.45
C SER A 197 -7.95 -2.96 -8.24
N LYS A 198 -7.67 -2.42 -9.43
CA LYS A 198 -6.57 -2.87 -10.29
C LYS A 198 -5.25 -2.19 -9.95
N LEU A 199 -5.30 -0.95 -9.48
CA LEU A 199 -4.10 -0.12 -9.36
C LEU A 199 -3.67 0.15 -7.92
N ARG A 200 -4.55 0.04 -6.92
CA ARG A 200 -4.13 0.27 -5.51
C ARG A 200 -2.99 -0.65 -5.11
N GLY A 201 -1.96 -0.10 -4.47
CA GLY A 201 -0.77 -0.82 -4.02
C GLY A 201 0.19 -1.26 -5.13
N ASN A 202 -0.15 -1.09 -6.41
CA ASN A 202 0.73 -1.48 -7.52
C ASN A 202 1.85 -0.48 -7.74
N TYR A 203 3.01 -1.00 -8.19
CA TYR A 203 4.10 -0.17 -8.71
C TYR A 203 3.76 0.25 -10.15
N VAL A 204 3.62 1.55 -10.38
CA VAL A 204 3.17 2.12 -11.64
C VAL A 204 4.16 3.12 -12.21
N ARG A 205 4.01 3.43 -13.51
CA ARG A 205 4.79 4.45 -14.20
C ARG A 205 3.92 5.25 -15.15
N PHE A 206 4.07 6.57 -15.08
CA PHE A 206 3.64 7.51 -16.12
C PHE A 206 4.82 7.77 -17.06
N GLU A 207 4.61 7.56 -18.35
CA GLU A 207 5.61 7.86 -19.37
C GLU A 207 5.46 9.30 -19.86
N GLY A 208 6.58 10.04 -19.89
CA GLY A 208 6.55 11.43 -20.36
C GLY A 208 5.58 12.34 -19.59
N ALA A 209 5.43 12.13 -18.28
CA ALA A 209 4.61 12.98 -17.44
C ALA A 209 5.24 14.37 -17.27
N THR A 210 4.39 15.39 -17.22
CA THR A 210 4.80 16.78 -17.04
C THR A 210 4.48 17.25 -15.63
N ALA A 211 5.42 17.93 -14.98
CA ALA A 211 5.19 18.58 -13.69
C ALA A 211 4.28 19.80 -13.89
N LEU A 212 3.02 19.74 -13.45
CA LEU A 212 2.10 20.89 -13.51
C LEU A 212 2.49 21.97 -12.52
N THR A 213 2.70 21.56 -11.27
CA THR A 213 3.02 22.44 -10.16
C THR A 213 3.74 21.66 -9.06
N ARG A 214 4.21 22.38 -8.06
CA ARG A 214 4.87 21.82 -6.88
C ARG A 214 4.64 22.71 -5.67
N THR A 215 4.63 22.15 -4.47
CA THR A 215 4.57 22.96 -3.25
C THR A 215 5.89 23.69 -3.00
N SER A 216 5.87 24.73 -2.18
CA SER A 216 7.08 25.48 -1.78
C SER A 216 7.61 24.98 -0.45
N GLY A 217 8.93 24.88 -0.30
CA GLY A 217 9.58 24.57 0.98
C GLY A 217 10.74 23.59 0.81
N SER A 218 11.25 23.09 1.93
CA SER A 218 12.24 22.00 1.95
C SER A 218 11.64 20.63 1.66
N ARG A 219 10.30 20.52 1.69
CA ARG A 219 9.53 19.34 1.33
C ARG A 219 8.59 19.73 0.20
N VAL A 220 8.90 19.27 -0.99
CA VAL A 220 8.17 19.64 -2.20
C VAL A 220 7.35 18.43 -2.62
N ASP A 221 6.04 18.58 -2.63
CA ASP A 221 5.16 17.62 -3.28
C ASP A 221 4.99 18.06 -4.73
N TRP A 222 4.70 17.10 -5.63
CA TRP A 222 4.55 17.36 -7.05
C TRP A 222 3.17 16.99 -7.55
N ASN A 223 2.65 17.80 -8.46
CA ASN A 223 1.45 17.46 -9.20
C ASN A 223 1.84 17.09 -10.62
N TRP A 224 1.66 15.82 -10.98
CA TRP A 224 2.03 15.28 -12.28
C TRP A 224 0.81 15.09 -13.16
N THR A 225 0.95 15.31 -14.46
CA THR A 225 -0.04 14.94 -15.48
C THR A 225 0.62 14.14 -16.58
N SER A 226 -0.07 13.16 -17.15
CA SER A 226 0.32 12.50 -18.40
C SER A 226 -0.67 12.76 -19.54
N ASP A 227 -1.68 13.60 -19.33
CA ASP A 227 -2.81 13.83 -20.23
C ASP A 227 -3.07 15.32 -20.48
N SER A 228 -1.99 16.11 -20.52
CA SER A 228 -2.03 17.57 -20.75
C SER A 228 -2.84 18.36 -19.71
N GLY A 229 -2.93 17.83 -18.49
CA GLY A 229 -3.59 18.48 -17.36
C GLY A 229 -5.09 18.21 -17.24
N ALA A 230 -5.65 17.29 -18.04
CA ALA A 230 -7.03 16.87 -17.87
C ALA A 230 -7.23 16.14 -16.52
N THR A 231 -6.22 15.39 -16.10
CA THR A 231 -6.14 14.83 -14.75
C THR A 231 -4.74 15.05 -14.17
N SER A 232 -4.63 14.91 -12.86
CA SER A 232 -3.35 14.99 -12.19
C SER A 232 -3.25 14.06 -10.99
N VAL A 233 -2.03 13.73 -10.61
CA VAL A 233 -1.73 12.84 -9.48
C VAL A 233 -0.67 13.50 -8.62
N ALA A 234 -0.97 13.62 -7.33
CA ALA A 234 -0.01 14.10 -6.34
C ALA A 234 1.05 13.02 -6.08
N MET A 235 2.30 13.43 -5.95
CA MET A 235 3.39 12.59 -5.46
C MET A 235 4.02 13.30 -4.28
N TYR A 236 4.06 12.63 -3.14
CA TYR A 236 4.60 13.21 -1.92
C TYR A 236 6.12 13.14 -1.87
N ASP A 237 6.73 14.06 -1.13
CA ASP A 237 8.11 13.92 -0.69
C ASP A 237 8.29 12.86 0.43
N THR A 238 7.20 12.31 0.98
CA THR A 238 7.29 11.10 1.82
C THR A 238 7.65 9.89 0.96
N SER A 239 8.92 9.80 0.63
CA SER A 239 9.55 8.66 -0.03
C SER A 239 9.37 7.40 0.82
N THR A 240 9.31 6.25 0.17
CA THR A 240 9.82 4.98 0.69
C THR A 240 11.34 5.05 0.86
N ARG A 241 11.93 6.15 1.33
CA ARG A 241 13.34 6.21 1.72
C ARG A 241 13.46 7.14 2.90
N TYR A 242 14.33 6.81 3.85
CA TYR A 242 14.56 7.67 5.02
C TYR A 242 15.15 9.01 4.61
N ARG A 243 14.71 10.07 5.27
CA ARG A 243 14.97 11.44 4.86
C ARG A 243 16.34 11.94 5.35
N ASN A 244 17.05 12.68 4.50
CA ASN A 244 18.35 13.25 4.84
C ASN A 244 18.27 14.42 5.84
N ASP A 245 17.08 15.04 5.99
CA ASP A 245 16.84 16.14 6.91
C ASP A 245 16.40 15.68 8.32
N ARG A 246 16.46 14.38 8.62
CA ARG A 246 16.35 13.87 10.00
C ARG A 246 17.63 13.15 10.41
N SER A 247 18.03 13.38 11.66
CA SER A 247 19.29 12.90 12.22
C SER A 247 19.12 11.73 13.21
N ASP A 248 17.90 11.22 13.36
CA ASP A 248 17.54 10.19 14.35
C ASP A 248 17.51 8.76 13.77
N TYR A 249 17.81 8.60 12.48
CA TYR A 249 17.78 7.30 11.82
C TYR A 249 19.01 6.44 12.16
N PRO A 250 18.83 5.14 12.45
CA PRO A 250 19.95 4.24 12.67
C PRO A 250 20.79 4.05 11.40
N ALA A 251 22.08 3.75 11.57
CA ALA A 251 23.05 3.74 10.47
C ALA A 251 22.78 2.68 9.39
N ASN A 252 22.03 1.62 9.71
CA ASN A 252 21.66 0.57 8.76
C ASN A 252 20.45 0.94 7.89
N PHE A 253 19.84 2.10 8.08
CA PHE A 253 18.72 2.56 7.26
C PHE A 253 19.20 3.32 6.03
N ASN A 254 18.45 3.19 4.95
CA ASN A 254 18.76 3.86 3.69
C ASN A 254 18.36 5.34 3.77
N THR A 255 19.08 6.13 4.55
CA THR A 255 18.89 7.58 4.54
C THR A 255 19.34 8.15 3.20
N ARG A 256 18.58 9.10 2.64
CA ARG A 256 19.04 9.87 1.48
C ARG A 256 20.37 10.54 1.85
N THR A 257 21.33 10.51 0.95
CA THR A 257 22.64 11.17 1.15
C THR A 257 22.71 12.50 0.43
N ASP A 258 21.95 12.64 -0.66
CA ASP A 258 21.89 13.82 -1.49
C ASP A 258 20.58 14.56 -1.28
N ASP A 259 20.63 15.88 -1.43
CA ASP A 259 19.42 16.70 -1.49
C ASP A 259 18.65 16.34 -2.76
N TYR A 260 17.36 16.04 -2.60
CA TYR A 260 16.51 15.78 -3.73
C TYR A 260 16.30 17.07 -4.54
N VAL A 261 16.74 17.07 -5.80
CA VAL A 261 16.57 18.21 -6.70
C VAL A 261 15.26 18.04 -7.47
N ALA A 262 14.25 18.79 -7.06
CA ALA A 262 12.94 18.79 -7.69
C ALA A 262 13.00 19.27 -9.15
N PRO A 263 12.37 18.55 -10.11
CA PRO A 263 12.12 19.07 -11.44
C PRO A 263 11.36 20.40 -11.39
N THR A 264 11.65 21.29 -12.32
CA THR A 264 10.90 22.55 -12.49
C THR A 264 9.52 22.25 -13.08
N PRO A 265 8.45 22.96 -12.69
CA PRO A 265 7.18 22.89 -13.41
C PRO A 265 7.37 23.08 -14.92
N GLY A 266 6.70 22.27 -15.73
CA GLY A 266 6.89 22.16 -17.17
C GLY A 266 7.94 21.12 -17.61
N ALA A 267 8.74 20.56 -16.69
CA ALA A 267 9.64 19.46 -17.02
C ALA A 267 8.88 18.19 -17.34
N THR A 268 9.33 17.48 -18.38
CA THR A 268 8.77 16.19 -18.82
C THR A 268 9.74 15.07 -18.49
N ILE A 269 9.31 14.12 -17.64
CA ILE A 269 10.10 12.97 -17.21
C ILE A 269 9.22 11.73 -17.06
N ASN A 270 9.84 10.55 -16.94
CA ASN A 270 9.12 9.37 -16.47
C ASN A 270 8.98 9.44 -14.95
N VAL A 271 7.78 9.15 -14.45
CA VAL A 271 7.45 9.22 -13.03
C VAL A 271 6.95 7.85 -12.60
N GLN A 272 7.47 7.32 -11.51
CA GLN A 272 7.11 5.98 -11.03
C GLN A 272 7.00 5.95 -9.51
N GLY A 273 6.18 5.05 -9.00
CA GLY A 273 5.91 4.92 -7.57
C GLY A 273 4.81 3.90 -7.29
N PHE A 274 4.60 3.61 -6.01
CA PHE A 274 3.48 2.79 -5.56
C PHE A 274 2.22 3.63 -5.43
N VAL A 275 1.11 3.12 -5.96
CA VAL A 275 -0.19 3.76 -5.85
C VAL A 275 -0.69 3.65 -4.42
N THR A 276 -0.91 4.81 -3.80
CA THR A 276 -1.47 4.93 -2.46
C THR A 276 -2.78 5.70 -2.52
N PHE A 277 -3.72 5.31 -1.66
CA PHE A 277 -4.98 6.01 -1.53
C PHE A 277 -5.06 6.60 -0.13
N ASN A 278 -4.63 7.85 -0.01
CA ASN A 278 -4.67 8.59 1.26
C ASN A 278 -5.93 9.47 1.26
N GLY A 279 -7.08 8.92 1.63
CA GLY A 279 -8.39 9.56 1.58
C GLY A 279 -8.66 10.49 2.76
N GLY A 280 -7.76 11.44 3.01
CA GLY A 280 -7.98 12.52 3.97
C GLY A 280 -7.47 13.86 3.44
N ASN A 281 -8.08 14.97 3.86
CA ASN A 281 -7.76 16.32 3.38
C ASN A 281 -6.28 16.73 3.60
N SER A 282 -5.59 16.14 4.57
CA SER A 282 -4.15 16.36 4.81
C SER A 282 -3.25 15.65 3.79
N SER A 283 -3.84 14.82 2.94
CA SER A 283 -3.16 13.97 1.98
C SER A 283 -3.27 14.52 0.57
N ASP A 284 -3.87 15.68 0.39
CA ASP A 284 -3.87 16.37 -0.88
C ASP A 284 -3.16 17.71 -0.72
N PRO A 285 -1.86 17.76 -1.04
CA PRO A 285 -1.06 18.97 -0.86
C PRO A 285 -1.47 20.09 -1.83
N PHE A 286 -2.28 19.77 -2.85
CA PHE A 286 -2.76 20.71 -3.85
C PHE A 286 -4.24 21.06 -3.70
N GLN A 287 -4.97 20.41 -2.80
CA GLN A 287 -6.39 20.64 -2.54
C GLN A 287 -7.28 20.52 -3.79
N LEU A 288 -6.94 19.58 -4.67
CA LEU A 288 -7.66 19.26 -5.91
C LEU A 288 -8.69 18.12 -5.73
N GLY A 289 -8.60 17.34 -4.67
CA GLY A 289 -9.44 16.18 -4.39
C GLY A 289 -10.89 16.56 -4.10
N ALA A 290 -11.81 16.03 -4.91
CA ALA A 290 -13.25 16.16 -4.77
C ALA A 290 -13.91 14.76 -4.76
N PRO A 291 -14.02 14.09 -3.58
CA PRO A 291 -13.54 14.48 -2.27
C PRO A 291 -12.09 14.03 -1.98
N ASN A 292 -11.50 13.23 -2.86
CA ASN A 292 -10.20 12.60 -2.68
C ASN A 292 -9.53 12.30 -4.03
N GLY A 293 -8.20 12.27 -4.03
CA GLY A 293 -7.38 11.86 -5.17
C GLY A 293 -6.41 10.75 -4.79
N ILE A 294 -5.99 9.97 -5.79
CA ILE A 294 -4.89 9.02 -5.67
C ILE A 294 -3.56 9.77 -5.64
N ALA A 295 -2.60 9.21 -4.90
CA ALA A 295 -1.24 9.72 -4.82
C ALA A 295 -0.20 8.61 -5.02
N LEU A 296 1.01 8.99 -5.41
CA LEU A 296 2.15 8.07 -5.51
C LEU A 296 3.09 8.20 -4.31
N ALA A 297 3.50 7.05 -3.77
CA ALA A 297 4.64 6.92 -2.88
C ALA A 297 5.88 6.50 -3.68
N LEU A 298 6.97 7.26 -3.56
CA LEU A 298 8.25 7.02 -4.24
C LEU A 298 8.99 5.82 -3.69
#